data_AF-A0A1V5WFA5-F1
#
_entry.id   AF-A0A1V5WFA5-F1
#
_cell.length_a   1.000
_cell.length_b   1.000
_cell.length_c   1.000
_cell.angle_alpha   90.00
_cell.angle_beta   90.00
_cell.angle_gamma   90.00
#
_symmetry.space_group_name_H-M   'P 1'
#
loop_
_entity.id
_entity.type
_entity.pdbx_description
1 polymer ?
#
loop_
_entity_poly.entity_id
_entity_poly.type
_entity_poly.pdbx_seq_one_letter_code
_entity_poly.pdbx_strand_id
1 'polypeptide(L)'
;MSATHDPLASYPLPRRLSVILVLMAAGGVILWGGLGLPERAWAHPVPRAFTAEPLTETVESFIYLPLALSNYSLACEPIPDVRYAALSVDNPHNPDAENDPGYNLGLLGYELTDAYRGLVDYGGDADPNAPQFPALFSDQRVPNFPNVYRLYHGWGEPITDWPVTMLGMEVGEGEVLHVPESGYRIDPQGYQVLVIYASEQRIAINYTRGDHLLGYTVYVENVCVEPSLLELYRQLDAAGRTELPALYGSQPFGRATTTEIRVVIRDGGAAMDPRSRKDWWRGR
;
A
#
# COMPACT_ATOMS: atom_id res chain seq x y z
N MET A 1 1.67 -47.12 -4.44
CA MET A 1 0.26 -46.68 -4.33
C MET A 1 0.10 -45.47 -5.22
N SER A 2 -0.69 -45.63 -6.29
CA SER A 2 -0.90 -44.65 -7.35
C SER A 2 -1.99 -43.68 -6.92
N ALA A 3 -1.78 -42.37 -7.09
CA ALA A 3 -2.82 -41.36 -6.97
C ALA A 3 -2.59 -40.32 -8.08
N THR A 4 -3.35 -40.50 -9.16
CA THR A 4 -3.53 -39.60 -10.30
C THR A 4 -4.22 -38.31 -9.84
N HIS A 5 -3.66 -37.15 -10.16
CA HIS A 5 -4.33 -35.85 -10.06
C HIS A 5 -4.83 -35.43 -11.44
N ASP A 6 -6.14 -35.23 -11.57
CA ASP A 6 -6.76 -34.53 -12.71
C ASP A 6 -6.74 -33.01 -12.47
N PRO A 7 -6.56 -32.17 -13.51
CA PRO A 7 -6.51 -30.72 -13.38
C PRO A 7 -7.89 -30.06 -13.42
N LEU A 8 -7.97 -28.93 -12.73
CA LEU A 8 -9.14 -28.12 -12.42
C LEU A 8 -9.85 -27.52 -13.65
N ALA A 9 -11.17 -27.51 -13.58
CA ALA A 9 -12.07 -26.86 -14.51
C ALA A 9 -12.03 -25.33 -14.38
N SER A 10 -11.88 -24.67 -15.53
CA SER A 10 -11.97 -23.22 -15.74
C SER A 10 -13.43 -22.74 -15.70
N TYR A 11 -13.74 -21.75 -14.86
CA TYR A 11 -15.01 -21.01 -14.87
C TYR A 11 -14.79 -19.55 -15.29
N PRO A 12 -15.67 -18.96 -16.13
CA PRO A 12 -15.52 -17.59 -16.64
C PRO A 12 -16.14 -16.53 -15.71
N LEU A 13 -15.51 -15.35 -15.67
CA LEU A 13 -15.96 -14.15 -14.95
C LEU A 13 -17.19 -13.50 -15.61
N PRO A 14 -18.16 -12.96 -14.84
CA PRO A 14 -19.28 -12.20 -15.40
C PRO A 14 -18.93 -10.74 -15.70
N ARG A 15 -19.44 -10.28 -16.84
CA ARG A 15 -19.31 -8.92 -17.40
C ARG A 15 -20.03 -7.87 -16.55
N ARG A 16 -19.37 -6.72 -16.31
CA ARG A 16 -19.96 -5.50 -15.74
C ARG A 16 -20.90 -4.83 -16.75
N LEU A 17 -22.11 -4.47 -16.31
CA LEU A 17 -23.06 -3.64 -17.07
C LEU A 17 -22.97 -2.20 -16.57
N SER A 18 -22.60 -1.30 -17.48
CA SER A 18 -22.57 0.15 -17.29
C SER A 18 -23.97 0.74 -17.32
N VAL A 19 -24.28 1.64 -16.38
CA VAL A 19 -25.51 2.45 -16.39
C VAL A 19 -25.20 3.77 -17.11
N ILE A 20 -25.93 4.04 -18.20
CA ILE A 20 -25.93 5.32 -18.92
C ILE A 20 -27.18 6.10 -18.48
N LEU A 21 -26.98 7.32 -17.96
CA LEU A 21 -28.03 8.28 -17.64
C LEU A 21 -28.30 9.15 -18.88
N VAL A 22 -29.53 9.13 -19.40
CA VAL A 22 -29.97 10.03 -20.49
C VAL A 22 -30.96 11.05 -19.92
N LEU A 23 -30.61 12.32 -20.00
CA LEU A 23 -31.50 13.47 -19.76
C LEU A 23 -32.07 13.94 -21.10
N MET A 24 -33.40 13.98 -21.22
CA MET A 24 -34.13 14.59 -22.34
C MET A 24 -35.09 15.64 -21.78
N ALA A 25 -34.93 16.88 -22.23
CA ALA A 25 -35.87 17.98 -22.01
C ALA A 25 -36.29 18.58 -23.35
N ALA A 26 -37.60 18.61 -23.59
CA ALA A 26 -38.33 19.45 -24.56
C ALA A 26 -39.78 19.49 -24.02
N GLY A 27 -40.47 20.61 -23.83
CA GLY A 27 -40.57 21.79 -24.67
C GLY A 27 -41.90 21.73 -25.41
N GLY A 28 -42.92 22.49 -24.98
CA GLY A 28 -44.22 22.55 -25.67
C GLY A 28 -45.30 23.38 -24.94
N VAL A 29 -45.53 24.60 -25.43
CA VAL A 29 -46.54 25.58 -25.03
C VAL A 29 -47.76 25.48 -25.95
N ILE A 30 -49.00 25.63 -25.45
CA ILE A 30 -50.14 26.18 -26.22
C ILE A 30 -51.05 27.07 -25.31
N LEU A 31 -51.46 28.21 -25.86
CA LEU A 31 -52.21 29.36 -25.33
C LEU A 31 -53.75 29.27 -25.48
N TRP A 32 -54.46 30.19 -24.80
CA TRP A 32 -55.64 31.03 -25.20
C TRP A 32 -56.57 31.22 -23.98
N GLY A 33 -57.22 32.34 -23.63
CA GLY A 33 -57.43 33.71 -24.15
C GLY A 33 -58.18 34.47 -23.00
N GLY A 34 -58.06 35.77 -22.77
CA GLY A 34 -58.70 36.85 -23.53
C GLY A 34 -59.32 37.90 -22.58
N LEU A 35 -59.14 39.18 -22.95
CA LEU A 35 -59.97 40.38 -22.69
C LEU A 35 -59.92 41.13 -21.33
N GLY A 36 -59.41 42.37 -21.41
CA GLY A 36 -59.63 43.50 -20.50
C GLY A 36 -58.87 44.76 -20.97
N LEU A 37 -59.61 45.79 -21.44
CA LEU A 37 -59.15 47.10 -21.98
C LEU A 37 -58.87 48.12 -20.83
N PRO A 38 -58.62 49.43 -21.10
CA PRO A 38 -57.42 50.05 -21.63
C PRO A 38 -56.93 51.25 -20.76
N GLU A 39 -55.64 51.59 -20.73
CA GLU A 39 -55.23 52.94 -20.28
C GLU A 39 -54.11 53.52 -21.16
N ARG A 40 -54.37 54.73 -21.67
CA ARG A 40 -53.41 55.58 -22.37
C ARG A 40 -52.52 56.26 -21.32
N ALA A 41 -51.21 56.08 -21.39
CA ALA A 41 -50.27 57.02 -20.81
C ALA A 41 -48.95 57.07 -21.59
N TRP A 42 -48.71 58.23 -22.20
CA TRP A 42 -47.46 58.97 -22.36
C TRP A 42 -46.12 58.22 -22.45
N ALA A 43 -45.40 58.50 -23.54
CA ALA A 43 -44.06 58.00 -23.84
C ALA A 43 -43.01 58.47 -22.82
N HIS A 44 -42.19 57.51 -22.37
CA HIS A 44 -40.85 57.76 -21.85
C HIS A 44 -39.82 57.13 -22.80
N PRO A 45 -38.69 57.80 -23.09
CA PRO A 45 -37.61 57.20 -23.87
C PRO A 45 -37.09 55.96 -23.12
N VAL A 46 -37.02 54.83 -23.81
CA VAL A 46 -36.50 53.56 -23.27
C VAL A 46 -35.02 53.77 -22.89
N PRO A 47 -34.62 53.67 -21.61
CA PRO A 47 -33.21 53.58 -21.29
C PRO A 47 -32.68 52.25 -21.85
N ARG A 48 -31.56 52.33 -22.56
CA ARG A 48 -30.83 51.17 -23.09
C ARG A 48 -30.60 50.19 -21.94
N ALA A 49 -31.22 49.02 -22.00
CA ALA A 49 -30.99 47.97 -21.01
C ALA A 49 -29.51 47.59 -21.05
N PHE A 50 -28.78 47.90 -19.98
CA PHE A 50 -27.52 47.24 -19.70
C PHE A 50 -27.89 45.80 -19.32
N THR A 51 -27.63 44.86 -20.22
CA THR A 51 -27.53 43.45 -19.85
C THR A 51 -26.32 43.32 -18.94
N ALA A 52 -26.54 43.27 -17.63
CA ALA A 52 -25.53 42.78 -16.71
C ALA A 52 -25.39 41.28 -16.98
N GLU A 53 -24.33 40.88 -17.69
CA GLU A 53 -23.91 39.49 -17.71
C GLU A 53 -23.57 39.09 -16.26
N PRO A 54 -24.08 37.97 -15.74
CA PRO A 54 -23.60 37.45 -14.47
C PRO A 54 -22.14 37.05 -14.66
N LEU A 55 -21.24 37.70 -13.93
CA LEU A 55 -19.88 37.20 -13.73
C LEU A 55 -19.99 35.89 -12.96
N THR A 56 -20.08 34.76 -13.67
CA THR A 56 -19.75 33.45 -13.11
C THR A 56 -18.24 33.38 -12.94
N GLU A 57 -17.73 34.13 -11.97
CA GLU A 57 -16.35 33.99 -11.53
C GLU A 57 -16.30 32.74 -10.64
N THR A 58 -16.06 31.58 -11.25
CA THR A 58 -15.61 30.40 -10.51
C THR A 58 -14.26 30.71 -9.91
N VAL A 59 -14.26 31.07 -8.62
CA VAL A 59 -13.04 31.13 -7.83
C VAL A 59 -12.53 29.69 -7.70
N GLU A 60 -11.45 29.37 -8.40
CA GLU A 60 -10.66 28.17 -8.10
C GLU A 60 -10.09 28.33 -6.70
N SER A 61 -10.77 27.76 -5.71
CA SER A 61 -10.24 27.65 -4.36
C SER A 61 -9.23 26.51 -4.31
N PHE A 62 -7.94 26.85 -4.34
CA PHE A 62 -6.86 25.92 -4.03
C PHE A 62 -6.76 25.77 -2.51
N ILE A 63 -7.11 24.58 -2.00
CA ILE A 63 -6.76 24.21 -0.63
C ILE A 63 -5.27 23.82 -0.65
N TYR A 64 -4.42 24.74 -0.21
CA TYR A 64 -3.06 24.37 0.20
C TYR A 64 -3.17 23.61 1.52
N LEU A 65 -2.79 22.33 1.53
CA LEU A 65 -2.61 21.49 2.72
C LEU A 65 -1.11 21.44 3.09
N PRO A 66 -0.50 22.55 3.57
CA PRO A 66 0.95 22.63 3.71
C PRO A 66 1.52 21.68 4.77
N LEU A 67 0.77 21.35 5.83
CA LEU A 67 1.29 20.54 6.94
C LEU A 67 1.45 19.06 6.56
N ALA A 68 0.45 18.46 5.91
CA ALA A 68 0.53 17.06 5.49
C ALA A 68 1.58 16.86 4.38
N LEU A 69 1.70 17.82 3.45
CA LEU A 69 2.72 17.82 2.40
C LEU A 69 4.13 18.07 2.95
N SER A 70 4.29 18.97 3.93
CA SER A 70 5.59 19.26 4.55
C SER A 70 6.13 18.05 5.28
N ASN A 71 5.31 17.35 6.07
CA ASN A 71 5.79 16.20 6.80
C ASN A 71 6.08 14.99 5.90
N TYR A 72 5.26 14.77 4.87
CA TYR A 72 5.55 13.76 3.85
C TYR A 72 6.88 14.04 3.16
N SER A 73 7.18 15.32 2.85
CA SER A 73 8.44 15.71 2.23
C SER A 73 9.66 15.45 3.12
N LEU A 74 9.53 15.63 4.44
CA LEU A 74 10.61 15.33 5.41
C LEU A 74 10.83 13.83 5.59
N ALA A 75 9.76 13.04 5.65
CA ALA A 75 9.86 11.58 5.72
C ALA A 75 10.51 10.97 4.46
N CYS A 76 10.47 11.69 3.34
CA CYS A 76 11.07 11.26 2.09
C CYS A 76 12.45 11.85 1.79
N GLU A 77 13.07 12.54 2.75
CA GLU A 77 14.45 12.98 2.60
C GLU A 77 15.42 11.76 2.57
N PRO A 78 16.45 11.80 1.69
CA PRO A 78 17.47 10.76 1.66
C PRO A 78 18.07 10.50 3.04
N ILE A 79 18.25 9.22 3.38
CA ILE A 79 18.92 8.85 4.62
C ILE A 79 20.42 9.03 4.40
N PRO A 80 21.15 9.79 5.24
CA PRO A 80 22.58 9.97 5.05
C PRO A 80 23.36 8.65 5.09
N ASP A 81 24.40 8.55 4.25
CA ASP A 81 25.39 7.46 4.24
C ASP A 81 24.87 6.05 3.93
N VAL A 82 23.61 5.88 3.52
CA VAL A 82 23.10 4.58 3.04
C VAL A 82 23.44 4.35 1.57
N ARG A 83 23.69 3.08 1.23
CA ARG A 83 23.94 2.64 -0.15
C ARG A 83 23.33 1.27 -0.36
N TYR A 84 22.76 1.05 -1.54
CA TYR A 84 22.11 -0.19 -1.91
C TYR A 84 22.84 -0.82 -3.08
N ALA A 85 22.87 -2.15 -3.13
CA ALA A 85 23.48 -2.88 -4.23
C ALA A 85 22.40 -3.66 -5.00
N ALA A 86 22.69 -3.93 -6.26
CA ALA A 86 21.95 -4.91 -7.04
C ALA A 86 22.55 -6.30 -6.81
N LEU A 87 21.69 -7.31 -6.69
CA LEU A 87 22.08 -8.71 -6.60
C LEU A 87 21.29 -9.52 -7.63
N SER A 88 21.97 -10.45 -8.29
CA SER A 88 21.34 -11.34 -9.27
C SER A 88 20.26 -12.21 -8.64
N VAL A 89 19.11 -12.27 -9.30
CA VAL A 89 17.98 -13.10 -8.91
C VAL A 89 18.22 -14.56 -9.35
N ASP A 90 17.91 -15.50 -8.48
CA ASP A 90 17.92 -16.92 -8.82
C ASP A 90 16.69 -17.28 -9.66
N ASN A 91 16.90 -17.90 -10.83
CA ASN A 91 15.85 -18.24 -11.81
C ASN A 91 14.96 -17.04 -12.16
N PRO A 92 15.55 -15.96 -12.71
CA PRO A 92 14.82 -14.71 -12.92
C PRO A 92 13.62 -14.92 -13.83
N HIS A 93 12.50 -14.36 -13.40
CA HIS A 93 11.32 -14.13 -14.22
C HIS A 93 10.90 -12.67 -14.05
N ASN A 94 9.94 -12.20 -14.85
CA ASN A 94 9.49 -10.82 -14.81
C ASN A 94 8.00 -10.77 -14.46
N PRO A 95 7.64 -10.88 -13.17
CA PRO A 95 6.25 -10.75 -12.74
C PRO A 95 5.82 -9.28 -12.86
N ASP A 96 4.53 -9.04 -13.07
CA ASP A 96 3.95 -7.71 -12.98
C ASP A 96 3.73 -7.35 -11.51
N ALA A 97 4.82 -7.03 -10.80
CA ALA A 97 4.82 -6.85 -9.35
C ALA A 97 3.88 -5.73 -8.88
N GLU A 98 3.65 -4.70 -9.71
CA GLU A 98 2.73 -3.60 -9.40
C GLU A 98 1.27 -4.08 -9.35
N ASN A 99 0.88 -5.01 -10.22
CA ASN A 99 -0.48 -5.53 -10.34
C ASN A 99 -0.69 -6.92 -9.70
N ASP A 100 0.33 -7.46 -9.02
CA ASP A 100 0.26 -8.74 -8.34
C ASP A 100 0.05 -8.57 -6.81
N PRO A 101 -1.08 -9.01 -6.25
CA PRO A 101 -1.38 -8.87 -4.81
C PRO A 101 -0.48 -9.73 -3.91
N GLY A 102 0.33 -10.60 -4.49
CA GLY A 102 1.42 -11.29 -3.83
C GLY A 102 2.58 -10.35 -3.51
N TYR A 103 2.93 -9.43 -4.41
CA TYR A 103 4.03 -8.48 -4.26
C TYR A 103 3.57 -7.14 -3.66
N ASN A 104 2.48 -6.60 -4.21
CA ASN A 104 1.89 -5.33 -3.80
C ASN A 104 0.65 -5.59 -2.93
N LEU A 105 0.84 -5.69 -1.61
CA LEU A 105 -0.27 -5.95 -0.68
C LEU A 105 -1.33 -4.85 -0.64
N GLY A 106 -1.05 -3.63 -1.11
CA GLY A 106 -2.08 -2.59 -1.12
C GLY A 106 -3.15 -2.80 -2.21
N LEU A 107 -3.04 -3.86 -3.00
CA LEU A 107 -4.14 -4.38 -3.83
C LEU A 107 -5.14 -5.22 -3.01
N LEU A 108 -4.75 -5.66 -1.81
CA LEU A 108 -5.60 -6.39 -0.89
C LEU A 108 -6.31 -5.42 0.05
N GLY A 109 -7.55 -5.76 0.41
CA GLY A 109 -8.25 -5.12 1.52
C GLY A 109 -7.74 -5.62 2.87
N TYR A 110 -8.14 -4.93 3.93
CA TYR A 110 -7.99 -5.39 5.30
C TYR A 110 -9.10 -4.81 6.19
N GLU A 111 -9.34 -5.46 7.32
CA GLU A 111 -10.27 -4.98 8.34
C GLU A 111 -9.60 -4.93 9.72
N LEU A 112 -10.09 -4.05 10.58
CA LEU A 112 -9.73 -4.06 12.00
C LEU A 112 -10.29 -5.31 12.68
N THR A 113 -9.56 -5.84 13.64
CA THR A 113 -10.05 -6.89 14.55
C THR A 113 -9.90 -6.45 16.01
N ASP A 114 -10.70 -7.06 16.88
CA ASP A 114 -10.68 -6.88 18.33
C ASP A 114 -9.69 -7.82 19.06
N ALA A 115 -8.87 -8.56 18.30
CA ALA A 115 -7.85 -9.44 18.85
C ALA A 115 -6.85 -8.68 19.76
N TYR A 116 -6.20 -9.43 20.65
CA TYR A 116 -5.27 -8.90 21.65
C TYR A 116 -4.15 -8.03 21.04
N ARG A 117 -3.92 -6.83 21.58
CA ARG A 117 -2.93 -5.87 21.07
C ARG A 117 -1.58 -5.98 21.78
N GLY A 118 -1.01 -7.19 21.76
CA GLY A 118 0.30 -7.47 22.34
C GLY A 118 0.90 -8.74 21.76
N LEU A 119 2.13 -9.05 22.18
CA LEU A 119 2.81 -10.29 21.80
C LEU A 119 2.03 -11.51 22.31
N VAL A 120 1.99 -12.56 21.49
CA VAL A 120 1.27 -13.81 21.78
C VAL A 120 2.22 -15.00 21.75
N ASP A 121 1.95 -15.99 22.60
CA ASP A 121 2.70 -17.25 22.62
C ASP A 121 1.92 -18.32 21.85
N TYR A 122 2.51 -18.78 20.75
CA TYR A 122 2.06 -19.98 20.04
C TYR A 122 2.95 -21.18 20.40
N GLY A 123 2.38 -22.38 20.35
CA GLY A 123 3.14 -23.62 20.45
C GLY A 123 3.84 -24.00 19.14
N GLY A 124 4.62 -25.08 19.16
CA GLY A 124 5.31 -25.63 18.00
C GLY A 124 6.73 -25.07 17.80
N ASP A 125 7.42 -25.63 16.81
CA ASP A 125 8.81 -25.28 16.51
C ASP A 125 8.93 -23.84 16.02
N ALA A 126 10.09 -23.23 16.20
CA ALA A 126 10.44 -21.92 15.68
C ALA A 126 11.71 -22.05 14.81
N ASP A 127 11.77 -21.27 13.73
CA ASP A 127 12.97 -21.21 12.90
C ASP A 127 14.01 -20.26 13.53
N PRO A 128 15.21 -20.74 13.89
CA PRO A 128 16.27 -19.89 14.45
C PRO A 128 16.77 -18.82 13.47
N ASN A 129 16.48 -18.92 12.17
CA ASN A 129 16.91 -17.94 11.17
C ASN A 129 15.80 -16.95 10.78
N ALA A 130 14.58 -17.10 11.30
CA ALA A 130 13.45 -16.24 10.97
C ALA A 130 13.74 -14.73 11.19
N PRO A 131 13.16 -13.83 10.38
CA PRO A 131 13.27 -12.38 10.57
C PRO A 131 12.84 -11.94 11.97
N GLN A 132 13.55 -10.99 12.58
CA GLN A 132 13.29 -10.48 13.92
C GLN A 132 12.88 -9.01 13.89
N PHE A 133 11.63 -8.74 14.28
CA PHE A 133 11.02 -7.41 14.24
C PHE A 133 11.59 -6.37 15.21
N PRO A 134 12.25 -6.70 16.33
CA PRO A 134 12.98 -5.69 17.09
C PRO A 134 13.93 -4.87 16.20
N ALA A 135 14.61 -5.51 15.25
CA ALA A 135 15.55 -4.85 14.35
C ALA A 135 14.90 -3.88 13.36
N LEU A 136 13.57 -3.78 13.26
CA LEU A 136 12.91 -2.68 12.53
C LEU A 136 13.29 -1.31 13.12
N PHE A 137 13.51 -1.27 14.43
CA PHE A 137 13.71 -0.05 15.21
C PHE A 137 15.16 0.05 15.70
N SER A 138 15.75 1.25 15.64
CA SER A 138 17.15 1.46 16.04
C SER A 138 17.43 1.10 17.51
N ASP A 139 16.44 1.23 18.39
CA ASP A 139 16.53 0.90 19.81
C ASP A 139 16.10 -0.54 20.13
N GLN A 140 15.78 -1.33 19.11
CA GLN A 140 15.32 -2.72 19.20
C GLN A 140 14.10 -2.94 20.11
N ARG A 141 13.24 -1.93 20.27
CA ARG A 141 12.07 -2.02 21.16
C ARG A 141 10.98 -2.97 20.63
N VAL A 142 10.06 -3.32 21.52
CA VAL A 142 8.71 -3.77 21.12
C VAL A 142 7.83 -2.51 21.10
N PRO A 143 7.28 -2.09 19.95
CA PRO A 143 6.34 -0.98 19.92
C PRO A 143 5.05 -1.31 20.66
N ASN A 144 4.29 -0.28 21.02
CA ASN A 144 2.87 -0.48 21.25
C ASN A 144 2.19 -0.88 19.95
N PHE A 145 1.16 -1.72 20.05
CA PHE A 145 0.36 -2.15 18.90
C PHE A 145 -0.97 -1.38 18.90
N PRO A 146 -1.04 -0.17 18.31
CA PRO A 146 -2.25 0.65 18.36
C PRO A 146 -3.43 -0.05 17.70
N ASN A 147 -3.20 -0.79 16.61
CA ASN A 147 -4.22 -1.51 15.86
C ASN A 147 -3.72 -2.89 15.42
N VAL A 148 -4.67 -3.80 15.24
CA VAL A 148 -4.45 -5.14 14.68
C VAL A 148 -5.50 -5.40 13.61
N TYR A 149 -5.09 -6.08 12.55
CA TYR A 149 -5.89 -6.22 11.34
C TYR A 149 -5.90 -7.65 10.80
N ARG A 150 -6.92 -7.95 9.99
CA ARG A 150 -6.94 -9.09 9.10
C ARG A 150 -6.87 -8.62 7.65
N LEU A 151 -5.84 -9.08 6.94
CA LEU A 151 -5.76 -8.99 5.48
C LEU A 151 -6.87 -9.78 4.82
N TYR A 152 -7.27 -9.36 3.63
CA TYR A 152 -8.20 -10.07 2.77
C TYR A 152 -7.45 -10.92 1.76
N HIS A 153 -8.08 -11.98 1.30
CA HIS A 153 -7.70 -12.66 0.08
C HIS A 153 -7.98 -11.77 -1.14
N GLY A 154 -7.31 -12.06 -2.27
CA GLY A 154 -7.54 -11.34 -3.53
C GLY A 154 -8.98 -11.45 -4.06
N TRP A 155 -9.76 -12.41 -3.58
CA TRP A 155 -11.19 -12.58 -3.91
C TRP A 155 -12.15 -11.92 -2.90
N GLY A 156 -11.65 -11.22 -1.89
CA GLY A 156 -12.44 -10.27 -1.10
C GLY A 156 -12.96 -10.73 0.27
N GLU A 157 -12.51 -11.87 0.79
CA GLU A 157 -12.84 -12.33 2.16
C GLU A 157 -11.63 -12.24 3.09
N PRO A 158 -11.82 -12.04 4.41
CA PRO A 158 -10.71 -11.94 5.36
C PRO A 158 -9.98 -13.28 5.53
N ILE A 159 -8.66 -13.22 5.68
CA ILE A 159 -7.81 -14.37 6.03
C ILE A 159 -8.01 -14.67 7.52
N THR A 160 -8.46 -15.89 7.82
CA THR A 160 -8.85 -16.29 9.19
C THR A 160 -7.97 -17.37 9.82
N ASP A 161 -6.90 -17.81 9.16
CA ASP A 161 -5.95 -18.79 9.73
C ASP A 161 -5.32 -18.28 11.03
N TRP A 162 -5.16 -16.95 11.13
CA TRP A 162 -4.66 -16.27 12.32
C TRP A 162 -5.63 -15.19 12.79
N PRO A 163 -5.72 -14.92 14.10
CA PRO A 163 -6.54 -13.82 14.60
C PRO A 163 -6.11 -12.47 14.04
N VAL A 164 -4.81 -12.29 13.78
CA VAL A 164 -4.19 -11.10 13.21
C VAL A 164 -3.25 -11.52 12.09
N THR A 165 -3.33 -10.86 10.93
CA THR A 165 -2.43 -11.10 9.77
C THR A 165 -1.73 -9.83 9.30
N MET A 166 -2.03 -8.69 9.93
CA MET A 166 -1.33 -7.42 9.76
C MET A 166 -1.30 -6.67 11.10
N LEU A 167 -0.13 -6.16 11.48
CA LEU A 167 0.11 -5.51 12.77
C LEU A 167 0.41 -4.04 12.58
N GLY A 168 -0.39 -3.18 13.19
CA GLY A 168 -0.05 -1.78 13.39
C GLY A 168 1.00 -1.65 14.48
N MET A 169 2.10 -0.96 14.19
CA MET A 169 3.18 -0.70 15.14
C MET A 169 3.35 0.81 15.31
N GLU A 170 3.33 1.27 16.56
CA GLU A 170 3.56 2.68 16.88
C GLU A 170 5.00 3.09 16.52
N VAL A 171 5.11 4.24 15.86
CA VAL A 171 6.36 4.85 15.41
C VAL A 171 6.30 6.37 15.56
N GLY A 172 7.46 6.99 15.62
CA GLY A 172 7.59 8.43 15.40
C GLY A 172 7.44 8.76 13.92
N GLU A 173 6.80 9.89 13.60
CA GLU A 173 6.79 10.42 12.23
C GLU A 173 8.24 10.72 11.78
N GLY A 174 8.62 10.21 10.61
CA GLY A 174 10.00 10.32 10.09
C GLY A 174 11.01 9.35 10.73
N GLU A 175 10.58 8.46 11.64
CA GLU A 175 11.44 7.44 12.26
C GLU A 175 12.05 6.54 11.19
N VAL A 176 13.37 6.33 11.25
CA VAL A 176 14.08 5.44 10.32
C VAL A 176 13.76 3.99 10.63
N LEU A 177 13.37 3.24 9.60
CA LEU A 177 13.04 1.82 9.67
C LEU A 177 14.09 0.99 8.96
N HIS A 178 14.37 -0.18 9.52
CA HIS A 178 15.49 -1.03 9.11
C HIS A 178 15.02 -2.44 8.77
N VAL A 179 15.76 -3.13 7.91
CA VAL A 179 15.46 -4.52 7.56
C VAL A 179 15.47 -5.38 8.82
N PRO A 180 14.39 -6.12 9.13
CA PRO A 180 14.40 -7.07 10.24
C PRO A 180 15.57 -8.03 10.12
N GLU A 181 16.32 -8.23 11.19
CA GLU A 181 17.51 -9.07 11.13
C GLU A 181 17.12 -10.55 11.08
N SER A 182 17.84 -11.31 10.27
CA SER A 182 17.63 -12.73 10.07
C SER A 182 18.96 -13.47 10.13
N GLY A 183 18.90 -14.77 10.46
CA GLY A 183 20.05 -15.67 10.34
C GLY A 183 20.35 -16.11 8.90
N TYR A 184 19.43 -15.83 7.96
CA TYR A 184 19.62 -16.12 6.55
C TYR A 184 20.70 -15.22 5.92
N ARG A 185 21.49 -15.82 5.04
CA ARG A 185 22.41 -15.10 4.15
C ARG A 185 22.11 -15.54 2.74
N ILE A 186 21.60 -14.61 1.94
CA ILE A 186 21.22 -14.90 0.56
C ILE A 186 22.42 -14.79 -0.37
N ASP A 187 23.56 -14.26 0.07
CA ASP A 187 24.79 -14.30 -0.71
C ASP A 187 26.06 -14.37 0.17
N PRO A 188 27.24 -14.65 -0.44
CA PRO A 188 28.52 -14.65 0.27
C PRO A 188 28.95 -13.31 0.86
N GLN A 189 28.47 -12.18 0.32
CA GLN A 189 28.75 -10.83 0.80
C GLN A 189 27.94 -10.47 2.05
N GLY A 190 26.92 -11.28 2.39
CA GLY A 190 26.15 -11.18 3.63
C GLY A 190 24.81 -10.46 3.50
N TYR A 191 24.31 -10.19 2.28
CA TYR A 191 22.94 -9.69 2.13
C TYR A 191 21.94 -10.69 2.72
N GLN A 192 20.84 -10.18 3.27
CA GLN A 192 19.80 -11.00 3.91
C GLN A 192 18.50 -11.00 3.13
N VAL A 193 18.23 -9.95 2.34
CA VAL A 193 16.96 -9.81 1.60
C VAL A 193 17.16 -9.30 0.20
N LEU A 194 16.22 -9.66 -0.67
CA LEU A 194 15.91 -8.94 -1.92
C LEU A 194 14.68 -8.05 -1.72
N VAL A 195 14.69 -6.86 -2.31
CA VAL A 195 13.51 -6.00 -2.43
C VAL A 195 12.73 -6.44 -3.66
N ILE A 196 11.66 -7.21 -3.42
CA ILE A 196 10.81 -7.75 -4.49
C ILE A 196 9.73 -6.76 -4.94
N TYR A 197 9.39 -5.79 -4.09
CA TYR A 197 8.49 -4.70 -4.43
C TYR A 197 8.83 -3.42 -3.66
N ALA A 198 8.80 -2.27 -4.33
CA ALA A 198 8.88 -0.97 -3.68
C ALA A 198 8.05 0.08 -4.42
N SER A 199 7.32 0.88 -3.67
CA SER A 199 6.71 2.12 -4.13
C SER A 199 7.04 3.24 -3.15
N GLU A 200 6.49 4.44 -3.35
CA GLU A 200 6.74 5.57 -2.46
C GLU A 200 6.20 5.36 -1.05
N GLN A 201 5.28 4.41 -0.84
CA GLN A 201 4.54 4.28 0.42
C GLN A 201 4.61 2.88 1.05
N ARG A 202 5.26 1.92 0.38
CA ARG A 202 5.34 0.54 0.85
C ARG A 202 6.52 -0.21 0.21
N ILE A 203 6.97 -1.24 0.91
CA ILE A 203 8.05 -2.13 0.47
C ILE A 203 7.71 -3.58 0.81
N ALA A 204 8.13 -4.51 -0.03
CA ALA A 204 8.16 -5.94 0.24
C ALA A 204 9.58 -6.48 0.08
N ILE A 205 10.05 -7.17 1.11
CA ILE A 205 11.39 -7.77 1.19
C ILE A 205 11.27 -9.27 1.41
N ASN A 206 12.01 -10.06 0.63
CA ASN A 206 12.01 -11.51 0.69
C ASN A 206 13.38 -12.01 1.17
N TYR A 207 13.38 -12.99 2.09
CA TYR A 207 14.60 -13.56 2.70
C TYR A 207 15.20 -14.72 1.89
N THR A 208 14.99 -14.71 0.58
CA THR A 208 15.59 -15.65 -0.38
C THR A 208 16.25 -14.89 -1.53
N ARG A 209 16.94 -15.61 -2.42
CA ARG A 209 17.52 -15.06 -3.66
C ARG A 209 16.55 -15.00 -4.84
N GLY A 210 15.34 -15.52 -4.68
CA GLY A 210 14.37 -15.59 -5.77
C GLY A 210 13.45 -14.37 -5.79
N ASP A 211 13.03 -13.97 -6.98
CA ASP A 211 11.94 -13.00 -7.17
C ASP A 211 10.60 -13.74 -7.09
N HIS A 212 10.27 -14.23 -5.90
CA HIS A 212 9.09 -15.05 -5.66
C HIS A 212 8.66 -14.97 -4.19
N LEU A 213 7.48 -15.52 -3.88
CA LEU A 213 6.88 -15.46 -2.56
C LEU A 213 7.21 -16.67 -1.66
N LEU A 214 8.22 -17.48 -2.03
CA LEU A 214 8.69 -18.58 -1.19
C LEU A 214 9.52 -18.05 -0.01
N GLY A 215 9.49 -18.80 1.10
CA GLY A 215 10.13 -18.41 2.36
C GLY A 215 9.47 -17.19 3.00
N TYR A 216 10.20 -16.52 3.88
CA TYR A 216 9.68 -15.34 4.57
C TYR A 216 9.68 -14.11 3.66
N THR A 217 8.53 -13.44 3.60
CA THR A 217 8.39 -12.13 2.98
C THR A 217 7.78 -11.16 3.98
N VAL A 218 8.44 -10.03 4.21
CA VAL A 218 7.95 -8.96 5.08
C VAL A 218 7.49 -7.80 4.21
N TYR A 219 6.30 -7.30 4.50
CA TYR A 219 5.73 -6.13 3.85
C TYR A 219 5.53 -5.03 4.89
N VAL A 220 5.86 -3.80 4.51
CA VAL A 220 5.71 -2.62 5.38
C VAL A 220 4.99 -1.53 4.60
N GLU A 221 3.91 -1.01 5.17
CA GLU A 221 3.16 0.15 4.67
C GLU A 221 3.32 1.38 5.56
N ASN A 222 2.89 2.53 5.05
CA ASN A 222 3.04 3.85 5.67
C ASN A 222 4.53 4.20 5.89
N VAL A 223 5.35 3.87 4.90
CA VAL A 223 6.79 4.15 4.89
C VAL A 223 7.13 4.91 3.62
N CYS A 224 7.94 5.96 3.72
CA CYS A 224 8.62 6.52 2.58
C CYS A 224 9.87 5.69 2.34
N VAL A 225 9.85 4.89 1.28
CA VAL A 225 11.02 4.09 0.87
C VAL A 225 12.15 5.05 0.52
N GLU A 226 13.37 4.71 0.95
CA GLU A 226 14.53 5.56 0.72
C GLU A 226 14.69 5.88 -0.77
N PRO A 227 14.82 7.17 -1.17
CA PRO A 227 14.78 7.57 -2.57
C PRO A 227 15.76 6.85 -3.50
N SER A 228 17.01 6.62 -3.08
CA SER A 228 18.00 5.89 -3.89
C SER A 228 17.70 4.39 -3.99
N LEU A 229 17.09 3.79 -2.95
CA LEU A 229 16.59 2.42 -3.00
C LEU A 229 15.41 2.29 -3.97
N LEU A 230 14.44 3.21 -3.89
CA LEU A 230 13.28 3.21 -4.76
C LEU A 230 13.67 3.40 -6.23
N GLU A 231 14.62 4.31 -6.50
CA GLU A 231 15.16 4.51 -7.85
C GLU A 231 15.87 3.25 -8.37
N LEU A 232 16.70 2.60 -7.53
CA LEU A 232 17.36 1.35 -7.91
C LEU A 232 16.34 0.24 -8.19
N TYR A 233 15.30 0.10 -7.37
CA TYR A 233 14.21 -0.86 -7.62
C TYR A 233 13.55 -0.59 -8.97
N ARG A 234 13.11 0.65 -9.23
CA ARG A 234 12.42 1.03 -10.48
C ARG A 234 13.31 0.80 -11.71
N GLN A 235 14.60 1.09 -11.60
CA GLN A 235 15.57 0.84 -12.66
C GLN A 235 15.68 -0.66 -12.98
N LEU A 236 15.82 -1.49 -11.96
CA LEU A 236 16.00 -2.94 -12.12
C LEU A 236 14.71 -3.64 -12.55
N ASP A 237 13.56 -3.15 -12.09
CA ASP A 237 12.23 -3.57 -12.52
C ASP A 237 12.03 -3.33 -14.03
N ALA A 238 12.29 -2.10 -14.48
CA ALA A 238 12.23 -1.73 -15.89
C ALA A 238 13.26 -2.49 -16.76
N ALA A 239 14.37 -2.93 -16.16
CA ALA A 239 15.40 -3.75 -16.81
C ALA A 239 15.05 -5.25 -16.88
N GLY A 240 13.89 -5.67 -16.37
CA GLY A 240 13.40 -7.05 -16.45
C GLY A 240 13.81 -7.94 -15.29
N ARG A 241 14.21 -7.36 -14.15
CA ARG A 241 14.31 -8.04 -12.85
C ARG A 241 15.30 -9.22 -12.81
N THR A 242 16.32 -9.20 -13.68
CA THR A 242 17.43 -10.17 -13.59
C THR A 242 18.32 -9.93 -12.38
N GLU A 243 18.28 -8.70 -11.85
CA GLU A 243 18.83 -8.32 -10.57
C GLU A 243 17.76 -7.53 -9.80
N LEU A 244 17.83 -7.54 -8.48
CA LEU A 244 16.98 -6.73 -7.60
C LEU A 244 17.82 -6.08 -6.50
N PRO A 245 17.34 -5.00 -5.86
CA PRO A 245 18.05 -4.41 -4.74
C PRO A 245 18.22 -5.43 -3.61
N ALA A 246 19.42 -5.51 -3.03
CA ALA A 246 19.73 -6.37 -1.90
C ALA A 246 20.17 -5.54 -0.69
N LEU A 247 19.70 -5.94 0.50
CA LEU A 247 19.96 -5.23 1.75
C LEU A 247 20.52 -6.16 2.81
N TYR A 248 21.37 -5.60 3.68
CA TYR A 248 21.84 -6.25 4.90
C TYR A 248 20.75 -6.21 5.99
N GLY A 249 20.85 -7.13 6.95
CA GLY A 249 20.06 -7.02 8.19
C GLY A 249 20.38 -5.70 8.92
N SER A 250 19.36 -5.10 9.53
CA SER A 250 19.44 -3.79 10.18
C SER A 250 19.85 -2.63 9.24
N GLN A 251 19.86 -2.81 7.92
CA GLN A 251 20.07 -1.70 6.99
C GLN A 251 18.81 -0.83 6.90
N PRO A 252 18.94 0.52 6.95
CA PRO A 252 17.78 1.39 6.73
C PRO A 252 17.16 1.19 5.35
N PHE A 253 15.83 1.12 5.26
CA PHE A 253 15.11 1.02 3.99
C PHE A 253 14.14 2.18 3.74
N GLY A 254 13.84 2.99 4.76
CA GLY A 254 12.90 4.09 4.64
C GLY A 254 12.58 4.74 5.98
N ARG A 255 11.58 5.63 5.97
CA ARG A 255 11.09 6.32 7.17
C ARG A 255 9.58 6.22 7.30
N ALA A 256 9.06 6.12 8.52
CA ALA A 256 7.62 6.16 8.75
C ALA A 256 7.00 7.49 8.26
N THR A 257 5.89 7.43 7.53
CA THR A 257 5.17 8.63 7.05
C THR A 257 4.02 9.04 7.97
N THR A 258 3.69 8.21 8.95
CA THR A 258 2.66 8.45 9.95
C THR A 258 3.15 7.95 11.31
N THR A 259 2.30 8.00 12.34
CA THR A 259 2.61 7.44 13.68
C THR A 259 2.34 5.94 13.80
N GLU A 260 1.89 5.28 12.72
CA GLU A 260 1.69 3.84 12.65
C GLU A 260 2.21 3.29 11.31
N ILE A 261 3.14 2.34 11.37
CA ILE A 261 3.41 1.46 10.23
C ILE A 261 2.57 0.19 10.32
N ARG A 262 2.25 -0.40 9.17
CA ARG A 262 1.59 -1.72 9.12
C ARG A 262 2.55 -2.74 8.57
N VAL A 263 2.73 -3.82 9.34
CA VAL A 263 3.66 -4.90 9.01
C VAL A 263 2.89 -6.19 8.79
N VAL A 264 3.20 -6.87 7.70
CA VAL A 264 2.72 -8.21 7.36
C VAL A 264 3.92 -9.11 7.17
N ILE A 265 3.81 -10.35 7.63
CA ILE A 265 4.76 -11.40 7.29
C ILE A 265 4.03 -12.58 6.65
N ARG A 266 4.58 -13.07 5.55
CA ARG A 266 4.15 -14.31 4.89
C ARG A 266 5.26 -15.34 4.94
N ASP A 267 4.89 -16.61 5.01
CA ASP A 267 5.78 -17.77 4.83
C ASP A 267 5.25 -18.61 3.67
N GLY A 268 6.03 -18.72 2.59
CA GLY A 268 5.60 -19.44 1.39
C GLY A 268 4.31 -18.89 0.77
N GLY A 269 4.07 -17.59 0.93
CA GLY A 269 2.87 -16.89 0.48
C GLY A 269 1.68 -16.92 1.46
N ALA A 270 1.70 -17.75 2.50
CA ALA A 270 0.65 -17.77 3.52
C ALA A 270 0.87 -16.67 4.56
N ALA A 271 -0.17 -15.91 4.92
CA ALA A 271 -0.07 -14.90 5.97
C ALA A 271 0.14 -15.55 7.35
N MET A 272 1.00 -14.97 8.16
CA MET A 272 1.31 -15.43 9.52
C MET A 272 0.86 -14.38 10.54
N ASP A 273 0.78 -14.76 11.82
CA ASP A 273 0.53 -13.79 12.89
C ASP A 273 1.82 -13.06 13.28
N PRO A 274 1.98 -11.77 12.93
CA PRO A 274 3.20 -10.99 13.22
C PRO A 274 3.42 -10.74 14.72
N ARG A 275 2.49 -11.11 15.61
CA ARG A 275 2.62 -10.96 17.06
C ARG A 275 3.30 -12.16 17.73
N SER A 276 3.56 -13.25 16.99
CA SER A 276 4.15 -14.47 17.57
C SER A 276 5.51 -14.18 18.22
N ARG A 277 5.55 -14.26 19.56
CA ARG A 277 6.74 -13.94 20.35
C ARG A 277 7.91 -14.84 20.00
N LYS A 278 7.66 -16.14 19.91
CA LYS A 278 8.71 -17.15 19.66
C LYS A 278 9.36 -17.01 18.28
N ASP A 279 8.58 -16.55 17.30
CA ASP A 279 9.01 -16.56 15.89
C ASP A 279 9.69 -15.24 15.51
N TRP A 280 9.10 -14.09 15.87
CA TRP A 280 9.52 -12.78 15.34
C TRP A 280 10.09 -11.82 16.40
N TRP A 281 9.95 -12.15 17.69
CA TRP A 281 10.29 -11.25 18.81
C TRP A 281 11.14 -11.94 19.87
N ARG A 282 12.16 -12.68 19.45
CA ARG A 282 13.00 -13.45 20.38
C ARG A 282 13.67 -12.54 21.41
N GLY A 283 13.64 -12.96 22.68
CA GLY A 283 14.17 -12.19 23.80
C GLY A 283 13.27 -11.05 24.29
N ARG A 284 11.97 -11.08 23.96
CA ARG A 284 10.92 -10.15 24.40
C ARG A 284 9.76 -10.91 25.06
#